data_AF-A0A1I3H664-F1
#
_entry.id   AF-A0A1I3H664-F1
#
_cell.length_a   1.000
_cell.length_b   1.000
_cell.length_c   1.000
_cell.angle_alpha   90.00
_cell.angle_beta   90.00
_cell.angle_gamma   90.00
#
_symmetry.space_group_name_H-M   'P 1'
#
loop_
_entity.id
_entity.type
_entity.pdbx_description
1 polymer ?
#
loop_
_entity_poly.entity_id
_entity_poly.type
_entity_poly.pdbx_seq_one_letter_code
_entity_poly.pdbx_strand_id
1 'polypeptide(L)'
;MTTLTFDTLKYANTLKEAGVPSAQAEAEAKALSEVLEVNLKDLITKEDLLATKEDLHREIESLRRDIDSRFAMVDLRLIQLEQRLIIKLGTLMAFSIGIVAALVKLL
;
A
#
# COMPACT_ATOMS: atom_id res chain seq x y z
N MET A 1 18.76 -0.48 -17.06
CA MET A 1 19.36 -1.57 -16.25
C MET A 1 20.86 -1.56 -16.45
N THR A 2 21.60 -1.26 -15.39
CA THR A 2 23.06 -1.42 -15.39
C THR A 2 23.34 -2.92 -15.32
N THR A 3 23.79 -3.51 -16.42
CA THR A 3 24.21 -4.91 -16.46
C THR A 3 25.45 -5.09 -15.58
N LEU A 4 25.30 -5.82 -14.47
CA LEU A 4 26.42 -6.34 -13.69
C LEU A 4 27.13 -7.39 -14.55
N THR A 5 28.25 -7.02 -15.18
CA THR A 5 29.06 -7.93 -15.98
C THR A 5 30.24 -8.45 -15.17
N PHE A 6 30.30 -9.77 -14.97
CA PHE A 6 31.48 -10.42 -14.40
C PHE A 6 32.51 -10.68 -15.51
N ASP A 7 33.67 -10.03 -15.42
CA ASP A 7 34.75 -10.19 -16.39
C ASP A 7 35.56 -11.45 -16.08
N THR A 8 35.09 -12.57 -16.66
CA THR A 8 35.70 -13.89 -16.53
C THR A 8 37.17 -13.91 -16.98
N LEU A 9 37.53 -13.15 -18.02
CA LEU A 9 38.89 -13.11 -18.55
C LEU A 9 39.84 -12.39 -17.58
N LYS A 10 39.42 -11.22 -17.10
CA LYS A 10 40.18 -10.46 -16.11
C LYS A 10 40.38 -11.26 -14.82
N TYR A 11 39.34 -11.94 -14.34
CA TYR A 11 39.42 -12.78 -13.16
C TYR A 11 40.39 -13.96 -13.34
N ALA A 12 40.30 -14.69 -14.46
CA ALA A 12 41.23 -15.77 -14.77
C ALA A 12 42.69 -15.27 -14.86
N ASN A 13 42.93 -14.10 -15.46
CA ASN A 13 44.27 -13.53 -15.53
C ASN A 13 44.82 -13.16 -14.15
N THR A 14 43.99 -12.60 -13.27
CA THR A 14 44.39 -12.31 -11.88
C THR A 14 44.79 -13.58 -11.12
N LEU A 15 44.06 -14.69 -11.32
CA LEU A 15 44.43 -15.98 -10.72
C LEU A 15 45.77 -16.51 -11.27
N LYS A 16 46.01 -16.37 -12.57
CA LYS A 16 47.29 -16.76 -13.21
C LYS A 16 48.46 -15.93 -12.66
N GLU A 17 48.28 -14.63 -12.49
CA GLU A 17 49.28 -13.74 -11.88
C GLU A 17 49.58 -14.10 -10.42
N ALA A 18 48.58 -14.62 -9.71
CA ALA A 18 48.73 -15.14 -8.34
C ALA A 18 49.37 -16.55 -8.28
N GLY A 19 49.72 -17.15 -9.42
CA GLY A 19 50.38 -18.46 -9.51
C GLY A 19 49.45 -19.65 -9.68
N VAL A 20 48.15 -19.44 -9.91
CA VAL A 20 47.20 -20.51 -10.22
C VAL A 20 47.46 -21.02 -11.66
N PRO A 21 47.57 -22.33 -11.90
CA PRO A 21 47.73 -22.89 -13.25
C PRO A 21 46.61 -22.44 -14.20
N SER A 22 46.96 -22.18 -15.48
CA SER A 22 46.01 -21.61 -16.46
C SER A 22 44.69 -22.38 -16.56
N ALA A 23 44.76 -23.71 -16.59
CA ALA A 23 43.57 -24.57 -16.69
C ALA A 23 42.67 -24.47 -15.45
N GLN A 24 43.25 -24.30 -14.25
CA GLN A 24 42.49 -24.12 -13.02
C GLN A 24 41.88 -22.71 -12.96
N ALA A 25 42.66 -21.68 -13.28
CA ALA A 25 42.20 -20.30 -13.31
C ALA A 25 41.01 -20.10 -14.26
N GLU A 26 41.05 -20.71 -15.44
CA GLU A 26 39.96 -20.67 -16.42
C GLU A 26 38.74 -21.46 -15.95
N ALA A 27 38.94 -22.64 -15.34
CA ALA A 27 37.86 -23.45 -14.79
C ALA A 27 37.14 -22.76 -13.63
N GLU A 28 37.88 -22.13 -12.71
CA GLU A 28 37.32 -21.36 -11.58
C GLU A 28 36.56 -20.14 -12.06
N ALA A 29 37.13 -19.38 -13.00
CA ALA A 29 36.47 -18.21 -13.58
C ALA A 29 35.14 -18.59 -14.23
N LYS A 30 35.13 -19.69 -14.99
CA LYS A 30 33.92 -20.21 -15.63
C LYS A 30 32.87 -20.66 -14.62
N ALA A 31 33.26 -21.46 -13.62
CA ALA A 31 32.35 -21.93 -12.59
C ALA A 31 31.73 -20.77 -11.79
N LEU A 32 32.52 -19.75 -11.47
CA LEU A 32 32.03 -18.56 -10.77
C LEU A 32 31.08 -17.73 -11.64
N SER A 33 31.39 -17.57 -12.93
CA SER A 33 30.51 -16.89 -13.89
C SER A 33 29.15 -17.59 -14.00
N GLU A 34 29.13 -18.92 -14.09
CA GLU A 34 27.88 -19.70 -14.16
C GLU A 34 27.02 -19.52 -12.90
N VAL A 35 27.64 -19.56 -11.71
CA VAL A 35 26.91 -19.34 -10.44
C VAL A 35 26.39 -17.91 -10.33
N LEU A 36 27.16 -16.92 -10.76
CA LEU A 36 26.72 -15.52 -10.75
C LEU A 36 25.58 -15.29 -11.75
N GLU A 37 25.64 -15.84 -12.95
CA GLU A 37 24.55 -15.73 -13.94
C GLU A 37 23.24 -16.33 -13.43
N VAL A 38 23.29 -17.47 -12.74
CA VAL A 38 22.10 -18.09 -12.15
C VAL A 38 21.54 -17.22 -11.02
N ASN A 39 22.38 -16.75 -10.09
CA ASN A 39 21.91 -15.97 -8.95
C ASN A 39 21.45 -14.55 -9.31
N LEU A 40 22.06 -13.93 -10.31
CA LEU A 40 21.71 -12.56 -10.74
C LEU A 40 20.37 -12.48 -11.47
N LYS A 41 19.86 -13.60 -12.02
CA LYS A 41 18.56 -13.63 -12.73
C LYS A 41 17.35 -13.41 -11.84
N ASP A 42 17.42 -13.86 -10.59
CA ASP A 42 16.28 -13.83 -9.65
C ASP A 42 16.36 -12.66 -8.65
N LEU A 43 17.29 -11.73 -8.84
CA LEU A 43 17.41 -10.58 -7.95
C LEU A 43 16.35 -9.52 -8.25
N ILE A 44 15.65 -9.10 -7.20
CA ILE A 44 14.77 -7.94 -7.24
C ILE A 44 15.62 -6.71 -7.58
N THR A 45 15.24 -6.01 -8.63
CA THR A 45 15.92 -4.78 -9.07
C THR A 45 15.38 -3.56 -8.35
N LYS A 46 16.12 -2.45 -8.45
CA LYS A 46 15.65 -1.15 -7.91
C LYS A 46 14.37 -0.71 -8.62
N GLU A 47 14.28 -0.97 -9.92
CA GLU A 47 13.12 -0.72 -10.75
C GLU A 47 11.88 -1.49 -10.26
N ASP A 48 12.02 -2.79 -9.93
CA ASP A 48 10.93 -3.60 -9.37
C ASP A 48 10.44 -3.03 -8.03
N LEU A 49 11.38 -2.59 -7.20
CA LEU A 49 11.09 -1.97 -5.91
C LEU A 49 10.37 -0.63 -6.07
N LEU A 50 10.78 0.18 -7.06
CA LEU A 50 10.14 1.46 -7.38
C LEU A 50 8.73 1.26 -7.92
N ALA A 51 8.53 0.28 -8.81
CA ALA A 51 7.21 -0.08 -9.33
C ALA A 51 6.27 -0.49 -8.18
N THR A 52 6.71 -1.39 -7.30
CA THR A 52 5.95 -1.81 -6.12
C THR A 52 5.64 -0.63 -5.19
N LYS A 53 6.61 0.27 -4.98
CA LYS A 53 6.41 1.47 -4.15
C LYS A 53 5.36 2.42 -4.75
N GLU A 54 5.34 2.56 -6.07
CA GLU A 54 4.38 3.41 -6.77
C GLU A 54 2.97 2.80 -6.72
N ASP A 55 2.85 1.48 -6.91
CA ASP A 55 1.59 0.75 -6.73
C ASP A 55 1.03 0.92 -5.32
N LEU A 56 1.87 0.73 -4.29
CA LEU A 56 1.46 0.94 -2.90
C LEU A 56 1.03 2.39 -2.64
N HIS A 57 1.70 3.38 -3.23
CA HIS A 57 1.26 4.78 -3.12
C HIS A 57 -0.13 4.98 -3.71
N ARG A 58 -0.39 4.43 -4.90
CA ARG A 58 -1.70 4.51 -5.55
C ARG A 58 -2.79 3.86 -4.70
N GLU A 59 -2.53 2.68 -4.15
CA GLU A 59 -3.49 1.97 -3.30
C GLU A 59 -3.80 2.75 -2.01
N ILE A 60 -2.77 3.29 -1.34
CA ILE A 60 -2.92 4.11 -0.13
C ILE A 60 -3.75 5.36 -0.44
N GLU A 61 -3.47 6.06 -1.53
CA GLU A 61 -4.26 7.22 -1.93
C GLU A 61 -5.71 6.87 -2.25
N SER A 62 -5.94 5.72 -2.91
CA SER A 62 -7.27 5.23 -3.20
C SER A 62 -8.04 4.91 -1.92
N LEU A 63 -7.40 4.21 -0.98
CA LEU A 63 -7.99 3.88 0.31
C LEU A 63 -8.31 5.14 1.13
N ARG A 64 -7.42 6.13 1.10
CA ARG A 64 -7.66 7.42 1.76
C ARG A 64 -8.90 8.12 1.21
N ARG A 65 -9.06 8.16 -0.12
CA ARG A 65 -10.25 8.74 -0.77
C ARG A 65 -11.53 7.98 -0.40
N ASP A 66 -11.49 6.65 -0.37
CA ASP A 66 -12.64 5.84 0.04
C ASP A 66 -13.05 6.14 1.49
N ILE A 67 -12.06 6.19 2.39
CA ILE A 67 -12.27 6.52 3.81
C ILE A 67 -12.91 7.91 3.94
N ASP A 68 -12.37 8.93 3.29
CA ASP A 68 -12.89 10.30 3.34
C ASP A 68 -14.35 10.35 2.82
N SER A 69 -14.66 9.63 1.74
CA SER A 69 -16.01 9.54 1.19
C SER A 69 -16.98 8.87 2.16
N ARG A 70 -16.55 7.77 2.80
CA ARG A 70 -17.38 7.05 3.78
C ARG A 70 -17.63 7.88 5.03
N PHE A 71 -16.64 8.63 5.52
CA PHE A 71 -16.84 9.55 6.64
C PHE A 71 -17.83 10.66 6.29
N ALA A 72 -17.69 11.30 5.12
CA ALA A 72 -18.66 12.30 4.66
C ALA A 72 -20.09 11.71 4.57
N MET A 73 -20.24 10.46 4.12
CA MET A 73 -21.53 9.79 4.10
C MET A 73 -22.08 9.51 5.50
N VAL A 74 -21.22 9.17 6.47
CA VAL A 74 -21.61 8.99 7.87
C VAL A 74 -22.09 10.31 8.47
N ASP A 75 -21.38 11.41 8.24
CA ASP A 75 -21.76 12.75 8.74
C ASP A 75 -23.14 13.16 8.22
N LEU A 76 -23.40 12.97 6.93
CA LEU A 76 -24.71 13.25 6.34
C LEU A 76 -25.82 12.39 6.96
N ARG A 77 -25.56 11.11 7.22
CA ARG A 77 -26.53 10.22 7.89
C ARG A 77 -26.79 10.65 9.33
N LEU A 78 -25.77 11.08 10.06
CA LEU A 78 -25.93 11.60 11.41
C LEU A 78 -26.79 12.87 11.43
N ILE A 79 -26.53 13.81 10.53
CA ILE A 79 -27.36 15.03 10.39
C ILE A 79 -28.82 14.67 10.06
N GLN A 80 -29.05 13.71 9.16
CA GLN A 80 -30.40 13.25 8.82
C GLN A 80 -31.11 12.59 10.01
N LEU A 81 -30.38 11.79 10.80
CA LEU A 81 -30.91 11.18 12.01
C LEU A 81 -31.27 12.22 13.06
N GLU A 82 -30.39 13.19 13.29
CA GLU A 82 -30.62 14.31 14.20
C GLU A 82 -31.88 15.08 13.82
N GLN A 83 -32.03 15.47 12.55
CA GLN A 83 -33.23 16.16 12.05
C GLN A 83 -34.51 15.34 12.27
N ARG A 84 -34.48 14.04 11.95
CA ARG A 84 -35.63 13.16 12.15
C ARG A 84 -35.99 13.03 13.64
N LEU A 85 -34.98 12.95 14.52
CA LEU A 85 -35.20 12.91 15.96
C LEU A 85 -35.77 14.22 16.48
N ILE A 86 -35.25 15.37 16.06
CA ILE A 86 -35.78 16.70 16.42
C ILE A 86 -37.25 16.82 16.02
N ILE A 87 -37.61 16.43 14.79
CA ILE A 87 -38.99 16.48 14.31
C ILE A 87 -39.89 15.54 15.11
N LYS A 88 -39.48 14.29 15.31
CA LYS A 88 -40.26 13.30 16.10
C LYS A 88 -40.44 13.74 17.54
N LEU A 89 -39.40 14.29 18.17
CA LEU A 89 -39.47 14.76 19.54
C LEU A 89 -40.35 16.02 19.64
N GLY A 90 -40.18 16.99 18.74
CA GLY A 90 -40.99 18.20 18.71
C GLY A 90 -42.48 17.92 18.50
N THR A 91 -42.83 17.00 17.60
CA THR A 91 -44.22 16.58 17.38
C THR A 91 -44.82 15.88 18.61
N LEU A 92 -44.07 14.99 19.26
CA LEU A 92 -44.50 14.33 20.49
C LEU A 92 -44.69 15.32 21.65
N MET A 93 -43.79 16.29 21.79
CA MET A 93 -43.90 17.35 22.81
C MET A 93 -45.10 18.24 22.56
N ALA A 94 -45.29 18.73 21.33
CA ALA A 94 -46.44 19.56 20.97
C ALA A 94 -47.77 18.84 21.19
N PHE A 95 -47.82 17.54 20.84
CA PHE A 95 -49.00 16.70 21.09
C PHE A 95 -49.29 16.56 22.60
N SER A 96 -48.27 16.25 23.39
CA SER A 96 -48.40 16.12 24.85
C SER A 96 -48.88 17.42 25.50
N ILE A 97 -48.30 18.57 25.11
CA ILE A 97 -48.70 19.89 25.61
C ILE A 97 -50.15 20.21 25.19
N GLY A 98 -50.52 19.90 23.95
CA GLY A 98 -51.88 20.12 23.45
C GLY A 98 -52.94 19.35 24.24
N ILE A 99 -52.67 18.09 24.58
CA ILE A 99 -53.55 17.28 25.44
C ILE A 99 -53.72 17.93 26.82
N VAL A 100 -52.61 18.31 27.47
CA VAL A 100 -52.66 18.92 28.80
C VAL A 100 -53.44 20.23 28.78
N ALA A 101 -53.23 21.08 27.78
CA ALA A 101 -53.95 22.34 27.63
C ALA A 101 -55.46 22.14 27.44
N ALA A 102 -55.87 21.14 26.65
CA ALA A 102 -57.27 20.79 26.47
C ALA A 102 -57.93 20.31 27.76
N LEU A 103 -57.22 19.49 28.56
CA LEU A 103 -57.70 19.01 29.86
C LEU A 103 -57.87 20.16 30.86
N VAL A 104 -56.89 21.07 30.97
CA VAL A 104 -56.96 22.23 31.88
C VAL A 104 -58.14 23.16 31.54
N LYS A 105 -58.50 23.29 30.27
CA LYS A 105 -59.65 24.11 29.85
C LYS A 105 -61.01 23.45 30.16
N LEU A 106 -61.03 22.13 30.38
CA LEU A 106 -62.26 21.35 30.54
C LEU A 106 -62.62 21.07 32.01
N LEU A 107 -61.65 21.20 32.94
CA LEU A 107 -61.88 21.28 34.39
C LEU A 107 -62.21 22.73 34.81
#